data_AF-A0A7R8VYE4-F1
#
_entry.id   AF-A0A7R8VYE4-F1
#
_cell.length_a   1.000
_cell.length_b   1.000
_cell.length_c   1.000
_cell.angle_alpha   90.00
_cell.angle_beta   90.00
_cell.angle_gamma   90.00
#
_symmetry.space_group_name_H-M   'P 1'
#
loop_
_entity.id
_entity.type
_entity.pdbx_description
1 polymer ?
#
loop_
_entity_poly.entity_id
_entity_poly.type
_entity_poly.pdbx_seq_one_letter_code
_entity_poly.pdbx_strand_id
1 'polypeptide(L)'
;TPEWQESDCCQRCGRPFFWNLRAMMDQRQLGLRQHHCRFCGRAVCDRCSTGRASIPVMGFEFDVRVCDPCLVELKDMDHTPMAVFHDAKHSVVFMSLDEARQRLLTVGQDRLIKVWDISALLE
;
A
#
# COMPACT_ATOMS: atom_id res chain seq x y z
N THR A 1 -7.47 -8.45 -0.05
CA THR A 1 -6.14 -9.05 0.27
C THR A 1 -6.31 -10.48 0.70
N PRO A 2 -5.35 -11.38 0.45
CA PRO A 2 -5.45 -12.75 0.96
C PRO A 2 -5.48 -12.73 2.49
N GLU A 3 -6.07 -13.77 3.09
CA GLU A 3 -6.02 -13.98 4.52
C GLU A 3 -4.57 -14.17 4.98
N TRP A 4 -4.21 -13.56 6.11
CA TRP A 4 -2.88 -13.68 6.67
C TRP A 4 -2.76 -14.97 7.43
N GLN A 5 -1.88 -15.83 6.96
CA GLN A 5 -1.66 -17.14 7.57
C GLN A 5 -0.88 -16.99 8.86
N GLU A 6 -1.32 -17.72 9.88
CA GLU A 6 -0.57 -17.88 11.12
C GLU A 6 0.41 -19.05 10.99
N SER A 7 1.66 -18.82 11.39
CA SER A 7 2.68 -19.85 11.41
C SER A 7 3.79 -19.48 12.39
N ASP A 8 4.33 -20.49 13.07
CA ASP A 8 5.47 -20.38 13.98
C ASP A 8 6.83 -20.44 13.27
N CYS A 9 6.82 -20.71 11.96
CA CYS A 9 8.00 -20.77 11.12
C CYS A 9 7.79 -19.97 9.83
N CYS A 10 8.87 -19.52 9.22
CA CYS A 10 8.80 -18.92 7.90
C CYS A 10 8.31 -19.95 6.88
N GLN A 11 7.19 -19.69 6.22
CA GLN A 11 6.59 -20.56 5.19
C GLN A 11 7.37 -20.58 3.86
N ARG A 12 8.58 -20.03 3.83
CA ARG A 12 9.52 -20.08 2.69
C ARG A 12 10.80 -20.84 3.02
N CYS A 13 11.45 -20.56 4.16
CA CYS A 13 12.71 -21.22 4.54
C CYS A 13 12.60 -22.17 5.75
N GLY A 14 11.44 -22.29 6.39
CA GLY A 14 11.20 -23.18 7.53
C GLY A 14 11.84 -22.73 8.85
N ARG A 15 12.63 -21.66 8.85
CA ARG A 15 13.27 -21.15 10.06
C ARG A 15 12.24 -20.64 11.07
N PRO A 16 12.41 -20.91 12.37
CA PRO A 16 11.47 -20.53 13.40
C PRO A 16 11.40 -19.02 13.58
N PHE A 17 10.22 -18.52 13.92
CA PHE A 17 10.06 -17.19 14.48
C PHE A 17 10.43 -17.16 15.96
N PHE A 18 10.67 -15.98 16.50
CA PHE A 18 11.25 -15.81 17.84
C PHE A 18 10.40 -16.34 19.00
N TRP A 19 9.10 -16.59 18.81
CA TRP A 19 8.25 -17.21 19.82
C TRP A 19 8.26 -18.75 19.77
N ASN A 20 8.80 -19.35 18.71
CA ASN A 20 8.92 -20.80 18.59
C ASN A 20 10.19 -21.31 19.30
N LEU A 21 10.20 -21.18 20.63
CA LEU A 21 11.33 -21.53 21.49
C LEU A 21 11.81 -22.97 21.29
N ARG A 22 10.87 -23.90 21.12
CA ARG A 22 11.18 -25.31 20.89
C ARG A 22 11.99 -25.50 19.61
N ALA A 23 11.50 -24.99 18.48
CA ALA A 23 12.22 -25.13 17.21
C ALA A 23 13.55 -24.33 17.20
N MET A 24 13.63 -23.19 17.89
CA MET A 24 14.88 -22.45 18.05
C MET A 24 15.95 -23.26 18.79
N MET A 25 15.57 -23.97 19.86
CA MET A 25 16.47 -24.84 20.61
C MET A 25 16.89 -26.06 19.78
N ASP A 26 15.93 -26.71 19.11
CA ASP A 26 16.17 -27.89 18.27
C ASP A 26 17.14 -27.56 17.11
N GLN A 27 16.96 -26.39 16.47
CA GLN A 27 17.79 -25.93 15.35
C GLN A 27 19.05 -25.15 15.78
N ARG A 28 19.23 -24.92 17.09
CA ARG A 28 20.30 -24.07 17.65
C ARG A 28 20.43 -22.72 16.95
N GLN A 29 19.29 -22.09 16.64
CA GLN A 29 19.22 -20.86 15.87
C GLN A 29 18.35 -19.82 16.57
N LEU A 30 18.79 -18.56 16.55
CA LEU A 30 17.93 -17.44 16.92
C LEU A 30 16.75 -17.31 15.95
N GLY A 31 15.58 -17.08 16.52
CA GLY A 31 14.34 -16.95 15.78
C GLY A 31 14.26 -15.64 15.04
N LEU A 32 13.47 -15.65 13.96
CA LEU A 32 13.30 -14.53 13.06
C LEU A 32 12.08 -13.69 13.45
N ARG A 33 12.03 -12.44 13.00
CA ARG A 33 10.80 -11.64 13.03
C ARG A 33 9.87 -12.10 11.90
N GLN A 34 8.57 -12.19 12.20
CA GLN A 34 7.54 -12.48 11.21
C GLN A 34 7.13 -11.23 10.43
N HIS A 35 6.88 -11.44 9.14
CA HIS A 35 6.25 -10.52 8.21
C HIS A 35 5.23 -11.29 7.36
N HIS A 36 4.32 -10.59 6.71
CA HIS A 36 3.38 -11.20 5.77
C HIS A 36 3.63 -10.72 4.33
N CYS A 37 3.52 -11.64 3.37
CA CYS A 37 3.47 -11.27 1.96
C CYS A 37 2.09 -10.71 1.64
N ARG A 38 2.01 -9.49 1.11
CA ARG A 38 0.71 -8.84 0.81
C ARG A 38 -0.04 -9.48 -0.38
N PHE A 39 0.67 -10.19 -1.24
CA PHE A 39 0.09 -10.89 -2.40
C PHE A 39 -0.49 -12.27 -2.05
N CYS A 40 0.23 -13.10 -1.29
CA CYS A 40 -0.20 -14.48 -0.97
C CYS A 40 -0.57 -14.74 0.51
N GLY A 41 -0.38 -13.77 1.41
CA GLY A 41 -0.79 -13.87 2.82
C GLY A 41 0.12 -14.72 3.71
N ARG A 42 1.17 -15.35 3.17
CA ARG A 42 2.07 -16.23 3.94
C ARG A 42 2.92 -15.46 4.96
N ALA A 43 3.14 -16.09 6.11
CA ALA A 43 4.11 -15.69 7.13
C ALA A 43 5.55 -15.98 6.67
N VAL A 44 6.35 -14.94 6.53
CA VAL A 44 7.69 -14.96 5.96
C VAL A 44 8.67 -14.16 6.82
N CYS A 45 9.95 -14.52 6.77
CA CYS A 45 11.00 -13.72 7.41
C CYS A 45 11.52 -12.65 6.45
N ASP A 46 12.33 -11.72 6.96
CA ASP A 46 12.87 -10.60 6.17
C ASP A 46 13.70 -11.08 4.97
N ARG A 47 14.52 -12.13 5.15
CA ARG A 47 15.35 -12.72 4.08
C ARG A 47 14.57 -13.35 2.94
N CYS A 48 13.34 -13.81 3.19
CA CYS A 48 12.48 -14.43 2.17
C CYS A 48 11.46 -13.44 1.58
N SER A 49 11.57 -12.17 1.93
CA SER A 49 10.64 -11.11 1.53
C SER A 49 11.37 -9.78 1.39
N THR A 50 12.48 -9.79 0.66
CA THR A 50 13.35 -8.62 0.51
C THR A 50 12.76 -7.58 -0.43
N GLY A 51 11.94 -8.02 -1.39
CA GLY A 51 11.31 -7.16 -2.39
C GLY A 51 10.04 -6.47 -1.91
N ARG A 52 9.72 -5.39 -2.63
CA ARG A 52 8.43 -4.71 -2.58
C ARG A 52 7.90 -4.54 -4.01
N ALA A 53 6.58 -4.53 -4.15
CA ALA A 53 5.89 -4.30 -5.40
C ALA A 53 4.52 -3.68 -5.14
N SER A 54 4.05 -2.83 -6.06
CA SER A 54 2.65 -2.43 -6.13
C SER A 54 1.80 -3.61 -6.61
N ILE A 55 0.56 -3.66 -6.14
CA ILE A 55 -0.43 -4.67 -6.54
C ILE A 55 -1.77 -3.95 -6.75
N PRO A 56 -1.92 -3.17 -7.84
CA PRO A 56 -3.09 -2.31 -8.04
C PRO A 56 -4.39 -3.10 -8.01
N VAL A 57 -4.46 -4.27 -8.66
CA VAL A 57 -5.63 -5.16 -8.66
C VAL A 57 -6.12 -5.56 -7.24
N MET A 58 -5.26 -5.46 -6.23
CA MET A 58 -5.59 -5.74 -4.83
C MET A 58 -5.75 -4.47 -3.96
N GLY A 59 -5.73 -3.29 -4.59
CA GLY A 59 -5.79 -1.98 -3.94
C GLY A 59 -4.47 -1.51 -3.34
N PHE A 60 -3.35 -2.18 -3.62
CA PHE A 60 -2.03 -1.74 -3.18
C PHE A 60 -1.38 -0.89 -4.27
N GLU A 61 -1.74 0.39 -4.28
CA GLU A 61 -1.20 1.34 -5.25
C GLU A 61 0.27 1.72 -4.98
N PHE A 62 0.72 1.57 -3.74
CA PHE A 62 2.12 1.78 -3.35
C PHE A 62 2.84 0.44 -3.11
N ASP A 63 4.17 0.48 -3.18
CA ASP A 63 5.02 -0.68 -2.97
C ASP A 63 4.85 -1.31 -1.59
N VAL A 64 4.35 -2.55 -1.58
CA VAL A 64 4.16 -3.36 -0.37
C VAL A 64 5.08 -4.56 -0.37
N ARG A 65 5.43 -5.06 0.83
CA ARG A 65 6.31 -6.22 0.98
C ARG A 65 5.69 -7.48 0.40
N VAL A 66 6.46 -8.14 -0.46
CA VAL A 66 6.10 -9.43 -1.06
C VAL A 66 7.21 -10.44 -0.82
N CYS A 67 6.87 -11.73 -0.76
CA CYS A 67 7.89 -12.76 -0.70
C CYS A 67 8.58 -12.92 -2.06
N ASP A 68 9.81 -13.39 -2.08
CA ASP A 68 10.63 -13.40 -3.30
C ASP A 68 9.96 -14.16 -4.47
N PRO A 69 9.23 -15.28 -4.27
CA PRO A 69 8.50 -15.93 -5.36
C PRO A 69 7.37 -15.06 -5.93
N CYS A 70 6.60 -14.38 -5.08
CA CYS A 70 5.53 -13.49 -5.53
C CYS A 70 6.09 -12.23 -6.19
N LEU A 71 7.28 -11.78 -5.81
CA LEU A 71 7.96 -10.69 -6.50
C LEU A 71 8.25 -11.04 -7.96
N VAL A 72 8.64 -12.30 -8.24
CA VAL A 72 8.87 -12.77 -9.61
C VAL A 72 7.54 -12.84 -10.37
N GLU A 73 6.51 -13.45 -9.78
CA GLU A 73 5.18 -13.55 -10.38
C GLU A 73 4.57 -12.17 -10.71
N LEU A 74 4.76 -11.19 -9.83
CA LEU A 74 4.22 -9.85 -10.03
C LEU A 74 4.88 -9.09 -11.17
N LYS A 75 6.14 -9.40 -11.56
CA LYS A 75 6.83 -8.67 -12.65
C LYS A 75 6.12 -8.75 -13.99
N ASP A 76 5.40 -9.84 -14.23
CA ASP A 76 4.68 -10.09 -15.47
C ASP A 76 3.22 -9.59 -15.39
N MET A 77 2.79 -9.04 -14.24
CA MET A 77 1.44 -8.54 -14.03
C MET A 77 1.32 -7.06 -14.41
N ASP A 78 0.08 -6.65 -14.71
CA ASP A 78 -0.24 -5.25 -14.95
C ASP A 78 -0.15 -4.44 -13.65
N HIS A 79 0.71 -3.43 -13.66
CA HIS A 79 0.92 -2.47 -12.57
C HIS A 79 0.25 -1.12 -12.85
N THR A 80 -0.67 -1.05 -13.81
CA THR A 80 -1.46 0.15 -14.06
C THR A 80 -2.22 0.56 -12.79
N PRO A 81 -1.98 1.77 -12.26
CA PRO A 81 -2.69 2.25 -11.08
C PRO A 81 -4.20 2.25 -11.30
N MET A 82 -4.97 1.73 -10.34
CA MET A 82 -6.44 1.78 -10.41
C MET A 82 -6.99 3.01 -9.69
N ALA A 83 -6.17 3.69 -8.90
CA ALA A 83 -6.49 4.95 -8.25
C ALA A 83 -5.87 6.14 -9.00
N VAL A 84 -6.66 7.20 -9.18
CA VAL A 84 -6.15 8.50 -9.61
C VAL A 84 -5.72 9.26 -8.35
N PHE A 85 -4.43 9.54 -8.25
CA PHE A 85 -3.89 10.35 -7.17
C PHE A 85 -4.06 11.83 -7.50
N HIS A 86 -4.96 12.48 -6.78
CA HIS A 86 -4.97 13.93 -6.72
C HIS A 86 -4.12 14.36 -5.53
N ASP A 87 -2.95 14.95 -5.80
CA ASP A 87 -2.14 15.59 -4.78
C ASP A 87 -2.84 16.89 -4.38
N ALA A 88 -3.93 16.75 -3.61
CA ALA A 88 -4.74 17.85 -3.12
C ALA A 88 -3.98 18.56 -1.99
N LYS A 89 -2.89 19.24 -2.35
CA LYS A 89 -2.16 20.17 -1.47
C LYS A 89 -3.06 21.28 -0.93
N HIS A 90 -4.23 21.44 -1.53
CA HIS A 90 -5.27 22.38 -1.16
C HIS A 90 -6.50 21.61 -0.65
N SER A 91 -6.44 21.09 0.57
CA SER A 91 -7.58 20.46 1.25
C SER A 91 -8.67 21.51 1.48
N VAL A 92 -9.75 21.43 0.70
CA VAL A 92 -10.82 22.44 0.66
C VAL A 92 -11.68 22.34 1.93
N VAL A 93 -11.70 23.39 2.72
CA VAL A 93 -12.55 23.53 3.93
C VAL A 93 -13.88 24.18 3.59
N PHE A 94 -13.87 25.08 2.61
CA PHE A 94 -15.04 25.81 2.17
C PHE A 94 -15.00 26.01 0.67
N MET A 95 -16.15 25.86 0.03
CA MET A 95 -16.33 26.17 -1.39
C MET A 95 -17.59 27.01 -1.59
N SER A 96 -17.53 27.95 -2.53
CA SER A 96 -18.66 28.78 -2.94
C SER A 96 -18.66 28.95 -4.45
N LEU A 97 -19.77 28.60 -5.07
CA LEU A 97 -20.01 28.72 -6.49
C LEU A 97 -20.79 30.01 -6.76
N ASP A 98 -20.26 30.87 -7.62
CA ASP A 98 -20.94 32.03 -8.19
C ASP A 98 -21.27 31.70 -9.65
N GLU A 99 -22.44 31.11 -9.89
CA GLU A 99 -22.90 30.72 -11.24
C GLU A 99 -23.08 31.94 -12.14
N ALA A 100 -23.56 33.07 -11.62
CA ALA A 100 -23.80 34.28 -12.42
C ALA A 100 -22.51 34.83 -13.02
N ARG A 101 -21.38 34.66 -12.30
CA ARG A 101 -20.05 35.07 -12.77
C ARG A 101 -19.18 33.92 -13.25
N GLN A 102 -19.71 32.70 -13.27
CA GLN A 102 -19.01 31.51 -13.74
C GLN A 102 -17.69 31.27 -12.98
N ARG A 103 -17.71 31.47 -11.65
CA ARG A 103 -16.53 31.36 -10.79
C ARG A 103 -16.76 30.40 -9.64
N LEU A 104 -15.75 29.60 -9.33
CA LEU A 104 -15.71 28.78 -8.13
C LEU A 104 -14.62 29.31 -7.19
N LEU A 105 -14.99 29.59 -5.95
CA LEU A 105 -14.06 29.94 -4.88
C LEU A 105 -13.83 28.72 -3.98
N THR A 106 -12.57 28.38 -3.73
CA THR A 106 -12.18 27.34 -2.76
C THR A 106 -11.24 27.92 -1.71
N VAL A 107 -11.50 27.64 -0.43
CA VAL A 107 -10.65 28.00 0.70
C VAL A 107 -10.02 26.73 1.25
N GLY A 108 -8.70 26.70 1.35
CA GLY A 108 -7.95 25.55 1.83
C GLY A 108 -7.54 25.65 3.30
N GLN A 109 -7.21 24.51 3.91
CA GLN A 109 -6.58 24.45 5.24
C GLN A 109 -5.20 25.12 5.27
N ASP A 110 -4.57 25.24 4.10
CA ASP A 110 -3.32 25.96 3.84
C ASP A 110 -3.45 27.48 3.90
N ARG A 111 -4.65 28.01 4.21
CA ARG A 111 -5.00 29.44 4.21
C ARG A 111 -4.88 30.10 2.84
N LEU A 112 -4.82 29.31 1.78
CA LEU A 112 -4.94 29.82 0.41
C LEU A 112 -6.42 29.92 0.04
N ILE A 113 -6.74 30.92 -0.77
CA ILE A 113 -8.03 31.03 -1.43
C ILE A 113 -7.75 30.97 -2.93
N LYS A 114 -8.40 30.05 -3.62
CA LYS A 114 -8.33 29.94 -5.08
C LYS A 114 -9.66 30.36 -5.69
N VAL A 115 -9.59 31.16 -6.75
CA VAL A 115 -10.74 31.54 -7.57
C VAL A 115 -10.51 30.94 -8.94
N TRP A 116 -11.40 30.04 -9.32
CA TRP A 116 -11.36 29.29 -10.57
C TRP A 116 -12.36 29.88 -11.54
N ASP A 117 -11.94 30.08 -12.78
CA ASP A 117 -12.85 30.31 -13.90
C ASP A 117 -13.37 28.94 -14.34
N ILE A 118 -14.69 28.76 -14.29
CA ILE A 118 -15.35 27.49 -14.61
C ILE A 118 -16.35 27.67 -15.76
N SER A 119 -16.23 28.74 -16.54
CA SER A 119 -17.09 29.02 -17.70
C SER A 119 -17.21 27.82 -18.64
N ALA A 120 -16.11 27.10 -18.88
CA ALA A 120 -16.07 25.90 -19.74
C ALA A 120 -16.78 24.66 -19.15
N LEU A 121 -17.22 24.69 -17.89
CA LEU A 121 -17.89 23.55 -17.22
C LEU A 121 -19.41 23.72 -17.11
N LEU A 122 -19.92 24.92 -17.39
CA LEU A 122 -21.33 25.30 -17.23
C LEU A 122 -22.01 25.58 -18.58
N GLU A 123 -21.39 25.13 -19.69
CA GLU A 123 -21.99 25.09 -21.02
C GLU A 123 -23.08 24.02 -21.16
#